data_AF-A0A7X1F6J3-F1
#
_entry.id   AF-A0A7X1F6J3-F1
#
_cell.length_a   1.000
_cell.length_b   1.000
_cell.length_c   1.000
_cell.angle_alpha   90.00
_cell.angle_beta   90.00
_cell.angle_gamma   90.00
#
_symmetry.space_group_name_H-M   'P 1'
#
loop_
_entity.id
_entity.type
_entity.pdbx_description
1 polymer ?
#
loop_
_entity_poly.entity_id
_entity_poly.type
_entity_poly.pdbx_seq_one_letter_code
_entity_poly.pdbx_strand_id
1 'polypeptide(L)'
;MPTVSGFACPASVLALGRAIVALASLLAMPVMAEPTAVTVRVISQDAKFVGDHTGGAEVILREAESGRELARGRTTGGTGDTARIMQATGRSPQRAGPEAAAFAASIDLTRPTLVELEVRGPLGRPASAVRITAQRWMMPGEPVTAGDGWVVELSGLAITPALTVAADGLRVTARVEPHCGCPIAPDSLWPAADYAVSASLWAGNRRLGQVPLAFTAAPGEFSGRLPAPSGGADELVVFARNRMTGATGLARLPLPR
;
A
#
# COMPACT_ATOMS: atom_id res chain seq x y z
N MET A 1 -9.40 -81.15 77.04
CA MET A 1 -9.61 -81.39 75.60
C MET A 1 -10.33 -80.16 75.02
N PRO A 2 -9.98 -79.79 73.78
CA PRO A 2 -9.67 -78.43 73.30
C PRO A 2 -10.94 -77.68 72.83
N THR A 3 -10.97 -76.41 72.39
CA THR A 3 -10.16 -75.69 71.38
C THR A 3 -10.48 -74.18 71.48
N VAL A 4 -9.53 -73.26 71.70
CA VAL A 4 -8.66 -72.50 70.77
C VAL A 4 -9.36 -71.43 69.88
N SER A 5 -8.73 -70.24 69.87
CA SER A 5 -8.73 -69.14 68.87
C SER A 5 -9.64 -67.94 69.19
N GLY A 6 -9.18 -66.68 69.29
CA GLY A 6 -7.85 -66.08 69.07
C GLY A 6 -8.02 -64.61 68.64
N PHE A 7 -7.11 -63.73 69.11
CA PHE A 7 -6.62 -62.45 68.53
C PHE A 7 -7.62 -61.37 68.03
N ALA A 8 -7.42 -60.05 68.12
CA ALA A 8 -6.43 -59.15 68.72
C ALA A 8 -6.96 -57.69 68.60
N CYS A 9 -6.47 -56.82 69.49
CA CYS A 9 -6.51 -55.34 69.49
C CYS A 9 -5.65 -54.73 68.34
N PRO A 10 -5.42 -53.39 68.20
CA PRO A 10 -6.16 -52.17 68.63
C PRO A 10 -6.12 -50.98 67.61
N ALA A 11 -6.68 -49.84 68.04
CA ALA A 11 -6.18 -48.44 67.87
C ALA A 11 -6.32 -47.67 66.53
N SER A 12 -6.86 -46.44 66.62
CA SER A 12 -6.14 -45.16 66.37
C SER A 12 -6.99 -44.05 65.68
N VAL A 13 -7.08 -42.91 66.38
CA VAL A 13 -6.88 -41.50 65.95
C VAL A 13 -7.47 -40.99 64.62
N LEU A 14 -8.32 -39.95 64.69
CA LEU A 14 -8.49 -38.90 63.66
C LEU A 14 -8.85 -37.57 64.36
N ALA A 15 -7.95 -36.59 64.50
CA ALA A 15 -7.41 -35.65 63.51
C ALA A 15 -8.36 -34.45 63.24
N LEU A 16 -7.98 -33.31 63.83
CA LEU A 16 -8.55 -31.97 63.70
C LEU A 16 -8.19 -31.38 62.31
N GLY A 17 -9.19 -31.04 61.48
CA GLY A 17 -8.98 -30.40 60.18
C GLY A 17 -9.42 -28.94 60.17
N ARG A 18 -8.47 -27.99 60.22
CA ARG A 18 -8.69 -26.55 60.02
C ARG A 18 -8.90 -26.28 58.53
N ALA A 19 -10.09 -25.83 58.14
CA ALA A 19 -10.34 -25.33 56.79
C ALA A 19 -9.75 -23.91 56.65
N ILE A 20 -8.60 -23.79 55.99
CA ILE A 20 -8.07 -22.51 55.51
C ILE A 20 -8.54 -22.36 54.07
N VAL A 21 -9.56 -21.52 53.86
CA VAL A 21 -9.94 -21.05 52.52
C VAL A 21 -8.91 -19.99 52.11
N ALA A 22 -7.90 -20.40 51.35
CA ALA A 22 -6.96 -19.46 50.74
C ALA A 22 -7.64 -18.78 49.55
N LEU A 23 -8.05 -17.53 49.74
CA LEU A 23 -8.55 -16.64 48.69
C LEU A 23 -7.37 -16.26 47.76
N ALA A 24 -7.18 -17.05 46.70
CA ALA A 24 -6.23 -16.74 45.63
C ALA A 24 -6.82 -15.62 44.76
N SER A 25 -6.67 -14.38 45.20
CA SER A 25 -6.87 -13.20 44.37
C SER A 25 -5.82 -13.21 43.27
N LEU A 26 -6.17 -13.73 42.08
CA LEU A 26 -5.35 -13.53 40.89
C LEU A 26 -5.20 -12.02 40.68
N LEU A 27 -4.00 -11.50 40.95
CA LEU A 27 -3.59 -10.17 40.55
C LEU A 27 -3.64 -10.14 39.02
N ALA A 28 -4.75 -9.64 38.47
CA ALA A 28 -4.84 -9.26 37.07
C ALA A 28 -3.86 -8.10 36.87
N MET A 29 -2.63 -8.42 36.47
CA MET A 29 -1.67 -7.42 36.03
C MET A 29 -2.32 -6.66 34.87
N PRO A 30 -2.41 -5.32 34.92
CA PRO A 30 -2.92 -4.57 33.80
C PRO A 30 -2.03 -4.88 32.60
N VAL A 31 -2.63 -5.38 31.52
CA VAL A 31 -1.95 -5.46 30.24
C VAL A 31 -1.70 -4.03 29.79
N MET A 32 -0.48 -3.56 30.01
CA MET A 32 -0.05 -2.25 29.56
C MET A 32 0.13 -2.30 28.05
N ALA A 33 -0.43 -1.33 27.35
CA ALA A 33 -0.17 -1.20 25.92
C ALA A 33 1.29 -0.77 25.75
N GLU A 34 2.06 -1.55 25.00
CA GLU A 34 3.47 -1.26 24.76
C GLU A 34 3.61 -0.45 23.46
N PRO A 35 4.32 0.69 23.49
CA PRO A 35 4.61 1.46 22.28
C PRO A 35 5.42 0.63 21.28
N THR A 36 4.82 0.35 20.12
CA THR A 36 5.43 -0.39 19.03
C THR A 36 5.72 0.56 17.87
N ALA A 37 7.00 0.81 17.59
CA ALA A 37 7.41 1.67 16.48
C ALA A 37 7.18 0.99 15.12
N VAL A 38 6.65 1.74 14.14
CA VAL A 38 6.39 1.26 12.78
C VAL A 38 6.84 2.30 11.76
N THR A 39 7.59 1.85 10.76
CA THR A 39 7.90 2.65 9.58
C THR A 39 7.26 2.00 8.37
N VAL A 40 6.30 2.68 7.75
CA VAL A 40 5.68 2.26 6.47
C VAL A 40 6.31 3.04 5.33
N ARG A 41 6.64 2.34 4.24
CA ARG A 41 7.11 2.95 3.00
C ARG A 41 6.31 2.42 1.83
N VAL A 42 6.08 3.29 0.85
CA VAL A 42 5.35 2.97 -0.37
C VAL A 42 6.30 3.15 -1.54
N ILE A 43 6.54 2.08 -2.28
CA ILE A 43 7.37 2.10 -3.49
C ILE A 43 6.48 2.00 -4.71
N SER A 44 6.69 2.84 -5.71
CA SER A 44 5.99 2.70 -7.00
C SER A 44 6.51 1.46 -7.71
N GLN A 45 5.61 0.68 -8.32
CA GLN A 45 6.00 -0.48 -9.13
C GLN A 45 7.07 -0.10 -10.16
N ASP A 46 8.15 -0.88 -10.19
CA ASP A 46 9.32 -0.67 -11.08
C ASP A 46 9.95 0.73 -10.99
N ALA A 47 9.81 1.40 -9.85
CA ALA A 47 10.35 2.73 -9.67
C ALA A 47 10.69 2.99 -8.20
N LYS A 48 10.53 4.25 -7.77
CA LYS A 48 11.07 4.75 -6.50
C LYS A 48 10.00 4.99 -5.44
N PHE A 49 10.40 5.44 -4.25
CA PHE A 49 9.47 5.73 -3.16
C PHE A 49 8.49 6.85 -3.51
N VAL A 50 7.24 6.69 -3.09
CA VAL A 50 6.16 7.68 -3.28
C VAL A 50 6.25 8.70 -2.15
N GLY A 51 6.78 9.88 -2.47
CA GLY A 51 7.07 10.95 -1.53
C GLY A 51 6.38 12.26 -1.87
N ASP A 52 6.88 13.36 -1.30
CA ASP A 52 6.24 14.68 -1.36
C ASP A 52 6.05 15.20 -2.79
N HIS A 53 6.92 14.82 -3.73
CA HIS A 53 6.82 15.22 -5.15
C HIS A 53 5.48 14.82 -5.80
N THR A 54 4.90 13.69 -5.40
CA THR A 54 3.57 13.25 -5.87
C THR A 54 2.51 13.34 -4.78
N GLY A 55 2.75 14.15 -3.74
CA GLY A 55 1.85 14.35 -2.60
C GLY A 55 1.90 13.24 -1.54
N GLY A 56 2.78 12.25 -1.70
CA GLY A 56 2.86 11.07 -0.84
C GLY A 56 1.71 10.09 -1.06
N ALA A 57 1.62 9.11 -0.19
CA ALA A 57 0.51 8.16 -0.12
C ALA A 57 -0.11 8.21 1.28
N GLU A 58 -1.44 8.22 1.37
CA GLU A 58 -2.16 8.06 2.62
C GLU A 58 -1.90 6.65 3.15
N VAL A 59 -1.62 6.56 4.45
CA VAL A 59 -1.35 5.32 5.19
C VAL A 59 -2.32 5.25 6.35
N ILE A 60 -3.01 4.13 6.48
CA ILE A 60 -3.90 3.82 7.59
C ILE A 60 -3.52 2.44 8.12
N LEU A 61 -3.28 2.35 9.43
CA LEU A 61 -3.08 1.10 10.15
C LEU A 61 -4.32 0.80 10.99
N ARG A 62 -4.86 -0.41 10.90
CA ARG A 62 -6.02 -0.87 11.67
C ARG A 62 -5.77 -2.24 12.29
N GLU A 63 -6.44 -2.55 13.39
CA GLU A 63 -6.60 -3.95 13.78
C GLU A 63 -7.50 -4.65 12.76
N ALA A 64 -7.04 -5.77 12.20
CA ALA A 64 -7.81 -6.51 11.19
C ALA A 64 -9.11 -7.10 11.76
N GLU A 65 -9.12 -7.50 13.03
CA GLU A 65 -10.27 -8.12 13.68
C GLU A 65 -11.38 -7.11 14.02
N SER A 66 -11.01 -5.96 14.60
CA SER A 66 -11.98 -4.99 15.13
C SER A 66 -12.21 -3.78 14.22
N GLY A 67 -11.32 -3.55 13.24
CA GLY A 67 -11.30 -2.33 12.42
C GLY A 67 -10.81 -1.06 13.14
N ARG A 68 -10.41 -1.18 14.42
CA ARG A 68 -9.89 -0.06 15.23
C ARG A 68 -8.68 0.56 14.55
N GLU A 69 -8.75 1.86 14.27
CA GLU A 69 -7.62 2.61 13.72
C GLU A 69 -6.51 2.73 14.77
N LEU A 70 -5.30 2.32 14.39
CA LEU A 70 -4.09 2.36 15.22
C LEU A 70 -3.27 3.61 14.92
N ALA A 71 -3.16 3.98 13.65
CA ALA A 71 -2.49 5.20 13.20
C ALA A 71 -2.95 5.58 11.80
N ARG A 72 -2.81 6.86 11.47
CA ARG A 72 -3.03 7.41 10.13
C ARG A 72 -2.03 8.51 9.83
N GLY A 73 -1.62 8.60 8.58
CA GLY A 73 -0.87 9.74 8.08
C GLY A 73 -0.61 9.62 6.59
N ARG A 74 0.50 10.21 6.15
CA ARG A 74 0.98 10.08 4.77
C ARG A 74 2.47 9.85 4.73
N THR A 75 2.97 9.26 3.65
CA THR A 75 4.42 9.24 3.41
C THR A 75 4.93 10.66 3.14
N THR A 76 6.05 11.01 3.77
CA THR A 76 6.77 12.29 3.60
C THR A 76 8.24 12.02 3.34
N GLY A 77 8.91 12.89 2.60
CA GLY A 77 10.29 12.74 2.15
C GLY A 77 10.42 12.63 0.63
N GLY A 78 11.65 12.43 0.16
CA GLY A 78 11.97 12.31 -1.25
C GLY A 78 11.74 10.91 -1.83
N THR A 79 12.02 10.75 -3.11
CA THR A 79 11.88 9.43 -3.78
C THR A 79 12.98 8.43 -3.39
N GLY A 80 14.00 8.85 -2.63
CA GLY A 80 15.20 8.06 -2.37
C GLY A 80 16.25 8.15 -3.48
N ASP A 81 17.46 7.64 -3.18
CA ASP A 81 18.57 7.53 -4.11
C ASP A 81 18.30 6.53 -5.25
N THR A 82 18.45 7.02 -6.49
CA THR A 82 18.10 6.25 -7.68
C THR A 82 19.01 5.02 -7.87
N ALA A 83 20.33 5.17 -7.69
CA ALA A 83 21.27 4.08 -7.92
C ALA A 83 21.04 2.96 -6.90
N ARG A 84 20.90 3.31 -5.62
CA ARG A 84 20.60 2.40 -4.54
C ARG A 84 19.32 1.61 -4.77
N ILE A 85 18.24 2.29 -5.14
CA ILE A 85 16.94 1.63 -5.32
C ILE A 85 16.98 0.69 -6.53
N MET A 86 17.45 1.18 -7.68
CA MET A 86 17.34 0.45 -8.95
C MET A 86 18.41 -0.64 -9.12
N GLN A 87 19.51 -0.58 -8.37
CA GLN A 87 20.59 -1.59 -8.40
C GLN A 87 20.55 -2.52 -7.18
N ALA A 88 19.55 -2.38 -6.31
CA ALA A 88 19.36 -3.24 -5.15
C ALA A 88 19.14 -4.71 -5.56
N THR A 89 20.04 -5.59 -5.13
CA THR A 89 20.01 -7.03 -5.46
C THR A 89 20.08 -7.90 -4.21
N GLY A 90 19.63 -9.16 -4.34
CA GLY A 90 19.59 -10.12 -3.24
C GLY A 90 18.22 -10.22 -2.55
N ARG A 91 18.16 -10.98 -1.45
CA ARG A 91 16.94 -11.15 -0.65
C ARG A 91 16.67 -9.92 0.19
N SER A 92 15.45 -9.37 0.10
CA SER A 92 15.02 -8.19 0.86
C SER A 92 16.05 -7.06 0.86
N PRO A 93 16.50 -6.60 -0.33
CA PRO A 93 17.61 -5.70 -0.42
C PRO A 93 17.24 -4.34 0.17
N GLN A 94 18.19 -3.68 0.82
CA GLN A 94 17.96 -2.40 1.50
C GLN A 94 17.96 -1.25 0.50
N ARG A 95 16.76 -0.73 0.18
CA ARG A 95 16.56 0.35 -0.79
C ARG A 95 16.44 1.71 -0.12
N ALA A 96 15.93 1.78 1.10
CA ALA A 96 15.65 3.06 1.75
C ALA A 96 16.95 3.71 2.27
N GLY A 97 17.22 4.93 1.79
CA GLY A 97 18.16 5.88 2.38
C GLY A 97 17.45 6.89 3.32
N PRO A 98 18.20 7.80 3.97
CA PRO A 98 17.65 8.85 4.82
C PRO A 98 16.60 9.73 4.12
N GLU A 99 16.76 9.95 2.83
CA GLU A 99 15.91 10.78 1.99
C GLU A 99 14.67 10.05 1.43
N ALA A 100 14.57 8.73 1.61
CA ALA A 100 13.44 7.95 1.15
C ALA A 100 12.17 8.30 1.93
N ALA A 101 11.04 8.42 1.22
CA ALA A 101 9.76 8.73 1.83
C ALA A 101 9.26 7.63 2.78
N ALA A 102 8.75 8.03 3.93
CA ALA A 102 8.21 7.15 4.97
C ALA A 102 7.02 7.80 5.69
N PHE A 103 6.18 6.94 6.26
CA PHE A 103 5.30 7.27 7.36
C PHE A 103 5.81 6.55 8.60
N ALA A 104 6.13 7.29 9.67
CA ALA A 104 6.59 6.73 10.93
C ALA A 104 5.58 7.00 12.04
N ALA A 105 5.26 5.98 12.83
CA ALA A 105 4.35 6.07 13.96
C ALA A 105 4.79 5.17 15.10
N SER A 106 4.30 5.46 16.30
CA SER A 106 4.32 4.55 17.44
C SER A 106 2.87 4.15 17.72
N ILE A 107 2.58 2.85 17.67
CA ILE A 107 1.23 2.32 17.94
C ILE A 107 1.24 1.53 19.24
N ASP A 108 0.22 1.72 20.06
CA ASP A 108 0.11 1.04 21.35
C ASP A 108 -0.62 -0.30 21.17
N LEU A 109 0.10 -1.40 21.42
CA LEU A 109 -0.42 -2.76 21.31
C LEU A 109 -0.40 -3.45 22.68
N THR A 110 -1.50 -4.12 23.01
CA THR A 110 -1.66 -4.86 24.29
C THR A 110 -1.49 -6.36 24.13
N ARG A 111 -1.58 -6.87 22.89
CA ARG A 111 -1.52 -8.30 22.57
C ARG A 111 -0.99 -8.51 21.16
N PRO A 112 -0.55 -9.73 20.80
CA PRO A 112 -0.27 -10.07 19.40
C PRO A 112 -1.46 -9.67 18.53
N THR A 113 -1.23 -8.82 17.54
CA THR A 113 -2.30 -8.18 16.77
C THR A 113 -2.01 -8.35 15.29
N LEU A 114 -3.00 -8.85 14.54
CA LEU A 114 -2.96 -8.79 13.08
C LEU A 114 -3.33 -7.36 12.67
N VAL A 115 -2.35 -6.63 12.17
CA VAL A 115 -2.53 -5.25 11.71
C VAL A 115 -2.75 -5.26 10.21
N GLU A 116 -3.79 -4.56 9.77
CA GLU A 116 -4.05 -4.23 8.38
C GLU A 116 -3.50 -2.85 8.06
N LEU A 117 -2.65 -2.81 7.03
CA LEU A 117 -2.19 -1.61 6.37
C LEU A 117 -3.06 -1.36 5.15
N GLU A 118 -3.70 -0.20 5.10
CA GLU A 118 -4.30 0.35 3.89
C GLU A 118 -3.45 1.52 3.41
N VAL A 119 -3.10 1.51 2.12
CA VAL A 119 -2.42 2.61 1.46
C VAL A 119 -3.23 3.09 0.27
N ARG A 120 -3.36 4.41 0.14
CA ARG A 120 -3.95 5.05 -1.04
C ARG A 120 -3.04 6.16 -1.57
N GLY A 121 -2.70 6.10 -2.85
CA GLY A 121 -1.87 7.13 -3.45
C GLY A 121 -1.66 6.93 -4.96
N PRO A 122 -0.90 7.84 -5.60
CA PRO A 122 -0.31 9.04 -5.01
C PRO A 122 -1.35 10.16 -4.81
N LEU A 123 -1.27 10.91 -3.71
CA LEU A 123 -2.27 11.91 -3.33
C LEU A 123 -2.30 13.15 -4.23
N GLY A 124 -1.17 13.48 -4.86
CA GLY A 124 -1.03 14.56 -5.83
C GLY A 124 -1.51 14.22 -7.24
N ARG A 125 -1.97 12.98 -7.48
CA ARG A 125 -2.64 12.54 -8.72
C ARG A 125 -3.91 11.77 -8.38
N PRO A 126 -4.92 12.40 -7.76
CA PRO A 126 -6.06 11.69 -7.19
C PRO A 126 -6.86 10.89 -8.22
N ALA A 127 -6.88 11.32 -9.49
CA ALA A 127 -7.54 10.60 -10.59
C ALA A 127 -6.83 9.29 -10.97
N SER A 128 -5.57 9.11 -10.59
CA SER A 128 -4.78 7.90 -10.80
C SER A 128 -4.48 7.14 -9.51
N ALA A 129 -5.02 7.59 -8.37
CA ALA A 129 -4.72 6.97 -7.10
C ALA A 129 -5.33 5.57 -7.02
N VAL A 130 -4.50 4.59 -6.64
CA VAL A 130 -4.95 3.22 -6.35
C VAL A 130 -4.91 2.95 -4.86
N ARG A 131 -5.58 1.89 -4.44
CA ARG A 131 -5.59 1.40 -3.06
C ARG A 131 -4.96 0.02 -3.01
N ILE A 132 -4.11 -0.21 -2.00
CA ILE A 132 -3.58 -1.53 -1.67
C ILE A 132 -3.80 -1.79 -0.19
N THR A 133 -3.98 -3.07 0.15
CA THR A 133 -4.08 -3.54 1.52
C THR A 133 -3.08 -4.66 1.75
N ALA A 134 -2.44 -4.67 2.91
CA ALA A 134 -1.54 -5.72 3.35
C ALA A 134 -1.76 -6.00 4.83
N GLN A 135 -1.47 -7.21 5.28
CA GLN A 135 -1.61 -7.56 6.70
C GLN A 135 -0.29 -8.12 7.24
N ARG A 136 -0.02 -7.86 8.52
CA ARG A 136 1.16 -8.38 9.21
C ARG A 136 0.85 -8.59 10.69
N TRP A 137 1.38 -9.68 11.24
CA TRP A 137 1.41 -9.89 12.68
C TRP A 137 2.41 -8.95 13.36
N MET A 138 1.93 -8.27 14.40
CA MET A 138 2.73 -7.36 15.22
C MET A 138 2.66 -7.78 16.69
N MET A 139 3.82 -7.73 17.35
CA MET A 139 3.95 -8.00 18.77
C MET A 139 4.08 -6.68 19.54
N PRO A 140 3.44 -6.54 20.72
CA PRO A 140 3.71 -5.43 21.63
C PRO A 140 5.22 -5.25 21.88
N GLY A 141 5.70 -4.02 21.83
CA GLY A 141 7.11 -3.67 22.07
C GLY A 141 8.10 -4.00 20.94
N GLU A 142 7.74 -4.89 20.01
CA GLU A 142 8.64 -5.32 18.92
C GLU A 142 8.54 -4.40 17.67
N PRO A 143 9.59 -3.64 17.34
CA PRO A 143 9.51 -2.62 16.30
C PRO A 143 9.44 -3.20 14.88
N VAL A 144 8.63 -2.57 14.03
CA VAL A 144 8.57 -2.81 12.58
C VAL A 144 9.36 -1.73 11.84
N THR A 145 10.66 -1.67 12.14
CA THR A 145 11.60 -0.68 11.58
C THR A 145 12.87 -1.29 11.00
N ALA A 146 13.11 -2.59 11.20
CA ALA A 146 14.27 -3.28 10.65
C ALA A 146 14.28 -3.27 9.10
N GLY A 147 15.47 -3.14 8.51
CA GLY A 147 15.63 -3.01 7.06
C GLY A 147 14.98 -1.73 6.53
N ASP A 148 14.11 -1.86 5.53
CA ASP A 148 13.34 -0.74 4.98
C ASP A 148 12.02 -0.48 5.74
N GLY A 149 11.73 -1.24 6.81
CA GLY A 149 10.45 -1.22 7.51
C GLY A 149 9.36 -2.05 6.82
N TRP A 150 8.11 -1.62 6.90
CA TRP A 150 6.99 -2.21 6.15
C TRP A 150 6.87 -1.54 4.79
N VAL A 151 7.48 -2.15 3.78
CA VAL A 151 7.41 -1.68 2.39
C VAL A 151 6.25 -2.36 1.67
N VAL A 152 5.43 -1.57 0.98
CA VAL A 152 4.39 -2.05 0.07
C VAL A 152 4.57 -1.43 -1.31
N GLU A 153 4.27 -2.19 -2.36
CA GLU A 153 4.37 -1.74 -3.75
C GLU A 153 3.02 -1.21 -4.24
N LEU A 154 3.04 0.00 -4.78
CA LEU A 154 1.90 0.66 -5.39
C LEU A 154 1.98 0.51 -6.91
N SER A 155 1.18 -0.40 -7.45
CA SER A 155 1.11 -0.63 -8.90
C SER A 155 0.43 0.52 -9.64
N GLY A 156 0.90 0.80 -10.86
CA GLY A 156 0.19 1.66 -11.81
C GLY A 156 0.97 2.86 -12.31
N LEU A 157 0.30 3.63 -13.17
CA LEU A 157 0.80 4.85 -13.80
C LEU A 157 -0.16 6.00 -13.55
N ALA A 158 0.38 7.17 -13.21
CA ALA A 158 -0.37 8.39 -13.19
C ALA A 158 -0.51 8.98 -14.60
N ILE A 159 -1.71 9.44 -14.93
CA ILE A 159 -2.02 10.06 -16.22
C ILE A 159 -2.70 11.40 -15.96
N THR A 160 -2.11 12.48 -16.46
CA THR A 160 -2.73 13.81 -16.51
C THR A 160 -3.10 14.11 -17.95
N PRO A 161 -4.34 13.81 -18.38
CA PRO A 161 -4.79 14.05 -19.74
C PRO A 161 -5.23 15.51 -19.92
N ALA A 162 -5.08 16.03 -21.14
CA ALA A 162 -5.71 17.26 -21.58
C ALA A 162 -6.28 17.09 -22.98
N LEU A 163 -7.35 17.82 -23.25
CA LEU A 163 -8.11 17.78 -24.48
C LEU A 163 -8.25 19.20 -25.03
N THR A 164 -7.97 19.37 -26.32
CA THR A 164 -8.23 20.60 -27.05
C THR A 164 -9.07 20.28 -28.27
N VAL A 165 -10.18 21.00 -28.43
CA VAL A 165 -11.03 20.92 -29.63
C VAL A 165 -10.40 21.78 -30.72
N ALA A 166 -10.17 21.21 -31.89
CA ALA A 166 -9.67 21.87 -33.08
C ALA A 166 -10.67 21.69 -34.24
N ALA A 167 -10.53 22.50 -35.29
CA ALA A 167 -11.42 22.43 -36.46
C ALA A 167 -11.39 21.06 -37.17
N ASP A 168 -10.28 20.33 -37.08
CA ASP A 168 -10.05 19.03 -37.71
C ASP A 168 -10.23 17.84 -36.76
N GLY A 169 -10.64 18.08 -35.51
CA GLY A 169 -10.90 17.02 -34.52
C GLY A 169 -10.44 17.36 -33.11
N LEU A 170 -10.19 16.31 -32.33
CA LEU A 170 -9.79 16.39 -30.94
C LEU A 170 -8.28 16.14 -30.81
N ARG A 171 -7.54 17.12 -30.30
CA ARG A 171 -6.16 16.94 -29.90
C ARG A 171 -6.11 16.46 -28.46
N VAL A 172 -5.48 15.31 -28.24
CA VAL A 172 -5.26 14.75 -26.91
C VAL A 172 -3.78 14.87 -26.57
N THR A 173 -3.50 15.36 -25.37
CA THR A 173 -2.20 15.21 -24.73
C THR A 173 -2.36 14.46 -23.42
N ALA A 174 -1.32 13.75 -23.00
CA ALA A 174 -1.31 13.04 -21.75
C ALA A 174 0.11 13.02 -21.20
N ARG A 175 0.29 13.58 -19.99
CA ARG A 175 1.49 13.34 -19.21
C ARG A 175 1.33 12.02 -18.46
N VAL A 176 2.26 11.10 -18.71
CA VAL A 176 2.30 9.77 -18.07
C VAL A 176 3.56 9.66 -17.22
N GLU A 177 3.42 9.12 -16.02
CA GLU A 177 4.53 8.90 -15.08
C GLU A 177 4.22 7.71 -14.15
N PRO A 178 5.22 6.94 -13.68
CA PRO A 178 5.03 6.05 -12.54
C PRO A 178 4.55 6.83 -11.30
N HIS A 179 3.94 6.17 -10.32
CA HIS A 179 3.37 6.85 -9.14
C HIS A 179 4.39 7.63 -8.27
N CYS A 180 5.69 7.38 -8.42
CA CYS A 180 6.76 8.20 -7.84
C CYS A 180 6.98 9.55 -8.54
N GLY A 181 6.37 9.79 -9.71
CA GLY A 181 6.63 10.95 -10.58
C GLY A 181 7.97 10.84 -11.31
N CYS A 182 8.49 9.63 -11.48
CA CYS A 182 9.77 9.41 -12.13
C CYS A 182 9.68 9.73 -13.64
N PRO A 183 10.67 10.42 -14.23
CA PRO A 183 10.55 10.94 -15.59
C PRO A 183 10.63 9.83 -16.62
N ILE A 184 9.73 9.87 -17.62
CA ILE A 184 9.80 9.02 -18.82
C ILE A 184 10.48 9.82 -19.95
N ALA A 185 11.54 9.27 -20.52
CA ALA A 185 12.29 9.86 -21.64
C ALA A 185 13.02 8.76 -22.43
N PRO A 186 13.39 8.98 -23.72
CA PRO A 186 14.02 7.94 -24.56
C PRO A 186 15.29 7.32 -23.94
N ASP A 187 16.22 8.14 -23.47
CA ASP A 187 17.52 7.71 -22.93
C ASP A 187 17.53 7.81 -21.39
N SER A 188 16.61 7.10 -20.73
CA SER A 188 16.46 7.14 -19.27
C SER A 188 16.24 5.74 -18.67
N LEU A 189 16.20 5.65 -17.33
CA LEU A 189 15.82 4.42 -16.62
C LEU A 189 14.36 4.00 -16.88
N TRP A 190 13.54 4.91 -17.39
CA TRP A 190 12.17 4.63 -17.84
C TRP A 190 12.02 5.02 -19.32
N PRO A 191 12.56 4.22 -20.26
CA PRO A 191 12.53 4.51 -21.69
C PRO A 191 11.13 4.77 -22.20
N ALA A 192 10.92 5.85 -22.96
CA ALA A 192 9.60 6.17 -23.53
C ALA A 192 9.06 5.06 -24.45
N ALA A 193 9.95 4.30 -25.09
CA ALA A 193 9.60 3.17 -25.97
C ALA A 193 8.91 2.01 -25.24
N ASP A 194 9.07 1.91 -23.92
CA ASP A 194 8.48 0.86 -23.10
C ASP A 194 6.99 1.12 -22.82
N TYR A 195 6.51 2.33 -23.08
CA TYR A 195 5.15 2.77 -22.78
C TYR A 195 4.26 2.76 -24.02
N ALA A 196 3.14 2.05 -23.94
CA ALA A 196 2.05 2.16 -24.90
C ALA A 196 0.95 3.05 -24.32
N VAL A 197 0.66 4.15 -25.01
CA VAL A 197 -0.39 5.09 -24.61
C VAL A 197 -1.42 5.18 -25.73
N SER A 198 -2.70 5.20 -25.36
CA SER A 198 -3.81 5.30 -26.31
C SER A 198 -4.92 6.18 -25.75
N ALA A 199 -5.65 6.83 -26.65
CA ALA A 199 -6.86 7.57 -26.35
C ALA A 199 -8.03 6.95 -27.10
N SER A 200 -9.19 6.86 -26.44
CA SER A 200 -10.40 6.26 -27.00
C SER A 200 -11.64 7.05 -26.64
N LEU A 201 -12.58 7.12 -27.58
CA LEU A 201 -13.89 7.76 -27.38
C LEU A 201 -14.92 6.69 -26.99
N TRP A 202 -15.74 7.00 -25.99
CA TRP A 202 -16.75 6.09 -25.46
C TRP A 202 -18.13 6.74 -25.47
N ALA A 203 -19.14 5.88 -25.59
CA ALA A 203 -20.56 6.16 -25.41
C ALA A 203 -21.09 5.18 -24.37
N GLY A 204 -21.07 5.56 -23.10
CA GLY A 204 -21.23 4.60 -22.00
C GLY A 204 -20.20 3.46 -22.09
N ASN A 205 -20.66 2.22 -22.27
CA ASN A 205 -19.77 1.04 -22.36
C ASN A 205 -19.32 0.69 -23.78
N ARG A 206 -19.67 1.50 -24.80
CA ARG A 206 -19.31 1.24 -26.19
C ARG A 206 -18.15 2.13 -26.63
N ARG A 207 -17.02 1.52 -26.98
CA ARG A 207 -15.89 2.23 -27.60
C ARG A 207 -16.20 2.57 -29.06
N LEU A 208 -16.19 3.86 -29.38
CA LEU A 208 -16.48 4.39 -30.72
C LEU A 208 -15.23 4.51 -31.60
N GLY A 209 -14.07 4.68 -30.98
CA GLY A 209 -12.80 4.80 -31.69
C GLY A 209 -11.61 4.80 -30.73
N GLN A 210 -10.42 4.54 -31.26
CA GLN A 210 -9.17 4.56 -30.51
C GLN A 210 -8.00 4.94 -31.41
N VAL A 211 -7.08 5.74 -30.88
CA VAL A 211 -5.82 6.08 -31.55
C VAL A 211 -4.64 5.89 -30.58
N PRO A 212 -3.45 5.52 -31.07
CA PRO A 212 -2.24 5.59 -30.27
C PRO A 212 -1.86 7.04 -30.00
N LEU A 213 -1.26 7.31 -28.83
CA LEU A 213 -0.58 8.57 -28.54
C LEU A 213 0.93 8.34 -28.64
N ALA A 214 1.60 9.11 -29.47
CA ALA A 214 3.06 9.05 -29.64
C ALA A 214 3.74 9.89 -28.56
N PHE A 215 4.92 9.46 -28.10
CA PHE A 215 5.76 10.30 -27.25
C PHE A 215 6.18 11.56 -28.01
N THR A 216 6.01 12.73 -27.40
CA THR A 216 6.27 14.03 -28.03
C THR A 216 7.30 14.87 -27.30
N ALA A 217 7.39 14.76 -25.97
CA ALA A 217 8.34 15.54 -25.19
C ALA A 217 8.62 14.90 -23.82
N ALA A 218 9.83 15.13 -23.30
CA ALA A 218 10.15 14.77 -21.92
C ALA A 218 9.68 15.89 -20.95
N PRO A 219 9.32 15.54 -19.70
CA PRO A 219 9.10 14.18 -19.20
C PRO A 219 7.69 13.66 -19.55
N GLY A 220 7.62 12.47 -20.13
CA GLY A 220 6.38 11.68 -20.23
C GLY A 220 5.21 12.28 -21.00
N GLU A 221 5.43 13.22 -21.93
CA GLU A 221 4.35 13.78 -22.74
C GLU A 221 4.04 12.90 -23.96
N PHE A 222 2.78 12.53 -24.10
CA PHE A 222 2.25 11.78 -25.24
C PHE A 222 1.12 12.55 -25.91
N SER A 223 1.03 12.50 -27.24
CA SER A 223 -0.02 13.19 -27.99
C SER A 223 -0.48 12.44 -29.24
N GLY A 224 -1.72 12.72 -29.63
CA GLY A 224 -2.37 12.18 -30.81
C GLY A 224 -3.62 13.00 -31.16
N ARG A 225 -4.22 12.68 -32.31
CA ARG A 225 -5.46 13.30 -32.77
C ARG A 225 -6.53 12.23 -32.93
N LEU A 226 -7.72 12.52 -32.41
CA LEU A 226 -8.94 11.78 -32.67
C LEU A 226 -9.80 12.59 -33.65
N PRO A 227 -10.54 11.94 -34.56
CA PRO A 227 -11.55 12.64 -35.36
C PRO A 227 -12.58 13.28 -34.43
N ALA A 228 -13.24 14.35 -34.90
CA ALA A 228 -14.35 14.95 -34.18
C ALA A 228 -15.42 13.85 -33.92
N PRO A 229 -15.97 13.76 -32.69
CA PRO A 229 -16.96 12.75 -32.38
C PRO A 229 -18.20 12.97 -33.25
N SER A 230 -18.53 11.97 -34.06
CA SER A 230 -19.73 11.96 -34.90
C SER A 230 -20.99 11.67 -34.05
N GLY A 231 -21.28 12.53 -33.06
CA GLY A 231 -22.40 12.37 -32.12
C GLY A 231 -22.28 11.15 -31.19
N GLY A 232 -22.82 11.28 -29.97
CA GLY A 232 -23.00 10.15 -29.05
C GLY A 232 -21.78 9.72 -28.24
N ALA A 233 -20.58 10.27 -28.47
CA ALA A 233 -19.47 10.15 -27.54
C ALA A 233 -19.69 11.05 -26.31
N ASP A 234 -19.51 10.54 -25.11
CA ASP A 234 -19.63 11.28 -23.85
C ASP A 234 -18.33 11.32 -23.04
N GLU A 235 -17.42 10.38 -23.28
CA GLU A 235 -16.18 10.25 -22.51
C GLU A 235 -14.96 10.00 -23.41
N LEU A 236 -13.85 10.65 -23.07
CA LEU A 236 -12.51 10.33 -23.54
C LEU A 236 -11.79 9.51 -22.46
N VAL A 237 -11.29 8.34 -22.85
CA VAL A 237 -10.48 7.48 -21.99
C VAL A 237 -9.05 7.43 -22.51
N VAL A 238 -8.09 7.83 -21.68
CA VAL A 238 -6.66 7.66 -21.92
C VAL A 238 -6.17 6.47 -21.10
N PHE A 239 -5.55 5.51 -21.77
CA PHE A 239 -4.98 4.32 -21.16
C PHE A 239 -3.47 4.24 -21.47
N ALA A 240 -2.67 3.99 -20.43
CA ALA A 240 -1.24 3.78 -20.55
C ALA A 240 -0.85 2.42 -19.97
N ARG A 241 0.14 1.77 -20.59
CA ARG A 241 0.75 0.54 -20.10
C ARG A 241 2.27 0.57 -20.30
N ASN A 242 3.02 0.24 -19.26
CA ASN A 242 4.42 -0.15 -19.39
C ASN A 242 4.48 -1.61 -19.85
N ARG A 243 5.10 -1.88 -21.00
CA ARG A 243 5.18 -3.20 -21.65
C ARG A 243 6.16 -4.15 -20.96
N MET A 244 7.10 -3.62 -20.19
CA MET A 244 8.13 -4.39 -19.49
C MET A 244 7.62 -4.88 -18.14
N THR A 245 6.87 -4.04 -17.43
CA THR A 245 6.47 -4.30 -16.03
C THR A 245 5.00 -4.67 -15.89
N GLY A 246 4.19 -4.35 -16.89
CA GLY A 246 2.74 -4.48 -16.83
C GLY A 246 2.03 -3.38 -16.03
N ALA A 247 2.73 -2.36 -15.52
CA ALA A 247 2.09 -1.23 -14.85
C ALA A 247 1.09 -0.55 -15.79
N THR A 248 -0.11 -0.25 -15.31
CA THR A 248 -1.18 0.37 -16.10
C THR A 248 -1.74 1.61 -15.43
N GLY A 249 -2.26 2.53 -16.24
CA GLY A 249 -2.97 3.71 -15.78
C GLY A 249 -4.16 3.99 -16.69
N LEU A 250 -5.20 4.58 -16.12
CA LEU A 250 -6.39 4.99 -16.84
C LEU A 250 -6.84 6.36 -16.34
N ALA A 251 -7.12 7.28 -17.26
CA ALA A 251 -7.76 8.55 -16.96
C ALA A 251 -8.96 8.77 -17.86
N ARG A 252 -9.97 9.45 -17.32
CA ARG A 252 -11.24 9.74 -17.99
C ARG A 252 -11.46 11.24 -18.01
N LEU A 253 -11.93 11.75 -19.13
CA LEU A 253 -12.35 13.14 -19.29
C LEU A 253 -13.74 13.16 -19.92
N PRO A 254 -14.70 13.91 -19.35
CA PRO A 254 -15.95 14.17 -20.05
C PRO A 254 -15.67 14.97 -21.32
N LEU A 255 -16.37 14.64 -22.41
CA LEU A 255 -16.29 15.44 -23.63
C LEU A 255 -17.15 16.71 -23.49
N PRO A 256 -16.68 17.85 -24.02
CA PRO A 256 -17.51 19.06 -24.09
C PRO A 256 -18.75 18.77 -24.94
N ARG A 257 -19.91 19.22 -24.45
CA ARG A 257 -21.20 19.14 -25.16
C ARG A 257 -21.40 20.34 -26.07
#